data_AF-A0A0D0EAL8-F1
#
_entry.id   AF-A0A0D0EAL8-F1
#
_cell.length_a   1.000
_cell.length_b   1.000
_cell.length_c   1.000
_cell.angle_alpha   90.00
_cell.angle_beta   90.00
_cell.angle_gamma   90.00
#
_symmetry.space_group_name_H-M   'P 1'
#
loop_
_entity.id
_entity.type
_entity.pdbx_description
1 polymer ?
#
loop_
_entity_poly.entity_id
_entity_poly.type
_entity_poly.pdbx_seq_one_letter_code
_entity_poly.pdbx_strand_id
1 'polypeptide(L)'
;MTTSISTTHTVMTSVPPDYYIQHAPISVHMAKLNTHSFEKIETLDHGKNNWSNWSFAIKLVLNQHLIGGYLMGAIAAPDPLLEPGAFNNWTLNNITIISALCSCIAHEDQHLLKDITNAADAWDTLHQCHKKVGPIAQILLIQEVFAKQYSHGQHFSLTNSELSELV
;
A
#
# COMPACT_ATOMS: atom_id res chain seq x y z
N MET A 1 3.36 11.11 89.02
CA MET A 1 3.82 11.88 87.85
C MET A 1 4.13 10.88 86.75
N THR A 2 3.26 10.84 85.73
CA THR A 2 3.26 9.90 84.61
C THR A 2 4.18 10.41 83.50
N THR A 3 5.11 9.56 83.06
CA THR A 3 6.00 9.84 81.92
C THR A 3 5.33 9.36 80.64
N SER A 4 4.91 10.29 79.77
CA SER A 4 4.36 9.98 78.45
C SER A 4 5.48 9.81 77.42
N ILE A 5 5.44 8.69 76.71
CA ILE A 5 6.27 8.41 75.54
C ILE A 5 5.65 9.14 74.35
N SER A 6 6.43 9.95 73.63
CA SER A 6 6.00 10.57 72.37
C SER A 6 6.77 9.94 71.22
N THR A 7 6.13 9.00 70.53
CA THR A 7 6.64 8.38 69.31
C THR A 7 6.35 9.29 68.13
N THR A 8 7.38 9.87 67.52
CA THR A 8 7.26 10.60 66.26
C THR A 8 7.05 9.62 65.11
N HIS A 9 5.86 9.62 64.52
CA HIS A 9 5.58 8.94 63.26
C HIS A 9 6.13 9.77 62.10
N THR A 10 7.24 9.32 61.52
CA THR A 10 7.73 9.84 60.23
C THR A 10 6.83 9.30 59.12
N VAL A 11 6.01 10.17 58.54
CA VAL A 11 5.22 9.84 57.34
C VAL A 11 6.18 9.70 56.16
N MET A 12 6.27 8.48 55.64
CA MET A 12 7.07 8.12 54.49
C MET A 12 6.32 8.55 53.22
N THR A 13 6.67 9.70 52.65
CA THR A 13 6.23 10.07 51.29
C THR A 13 7.17 9.43 50.29
N SER A 14 6.88 8.19 49.88
CA SER A 14 7.52 7.58 48.72
C SER A 14 6.94 8.23 47.46
N VAL A 15 7.69 9.14 46.85
CA VAL A 15 7.41 9.59 45.48
C VAL A 15 7.70 8.40 44.56
N PRO A 16 6.73 7.89 43.80
CA PRO A 16 7.00 6.80 42.86
C PRO A 16 7.96 7.31 41.78
N PRO A 17 8.97 6.52 41.37
CA PRO A 17 9.80 6.88 40.25
C PRO A 17 8.95 6.93 38.98
N ASP A 18 8.96 8.08 38.30
CA ASP A 18 8.43 8.21 36.96
C ASP A 18 9.26 7.30 36.03
N TYR A 19 8.74 6.10 35.75
CA TYR A 19 9.28 5.24 34.72
C TYR A 19 8.91 5.84 33.36
N TYR A 20 9.70 6.80 32.88
CA TYR A 20 9.67 7.18 31.48
C TYR A 20 10.11 5.95 30.66
N ILE A 21 9.14 5.24 30.10
CA ILE A 21 9.41 4.26 29.05
C ILE A 21 10.01 5.08 27.91
N GLN A 22 11.32 4.97 27.75
CA GLN A 22 12.03 5.55 26.62
C GLN A 22 11.58 4.76 25.38
N HIS A 23 10.51 5.21 24.74
CA HIS A 23 10.09 4.66 23.46
C HIS A 23 11.26 4.89 22.50
N ALA A 24 11.80 3.81 21.94
CA ALA A 24 12.81 3.93 20.90
C ALA A 24 12.23 4.82 19.79
N PRO A 25 12.97 5.84 19.32
CA PRO A 25 12.45 6.75 18.30
C PRO A 25 12.01 5.97 17.06
N ILE A 26 10.82 6.30 16.55
CA ILE A 26 10.27 5.67 15.34
C ILE A 26 11.14 6.09 14.17
N SER A 27 12.00 5.20 13.70
CA SER A 27 12.97 5.54 12.66
C SER A 27 12.39 5.29 11.27
N VAL A 28 11.80 6.34 10.68
CA VAL A 28 11.40 6.34 9.27
C VAL A 28 12.56 6.86 8.43
N HIS A 29 13.11 6.00 7.58
CA HIS A 29 14.16 6.36 6.64
C HIS A 29 13.56 6.76 5.29
N MET A 30 14.16 7.74 4.63
CA MET A 30 13.82 8.09 3.26
C MET A 30 14.25 6.94 2.34
N ALA A 31 13.31 6.41 1.57
CA ALA A 31 13.61 5.41 0.57
C ALA A 31 14.01 6.08 -0.74
N LYS A 32 15.07 5.57 -1.37
CA LYS A 32 15.46 6.01 -2.71
C LYS A 32 14.72 5.15 -3.74
N LEU A 33 13.53 5.59 -4.11
CA LEU A 33 12.76 4.93 -5.16
C LEU A 33 13.33 5.33 -6.53
N ASN A 34 13.72 4.35 -7.33
CA ASN A 34 14.17 4.59 -8.70
C ASN A 34 12.99 4.44 -9.66
N THR A 35 12.69 5.47 -10.46
CA THR A 35 11.63 5.43 -11.48
C THR A 35 11.86 4.33 -12.52
N HIS A 36 13.12 3.99 -12.81
CA HIS A 36 13.47 2.86 -13.70
C HIS A 36 12.96 1.51 -13.19
N SER A 37 12.71 1.36 -11.87
CA SER A 37 12.14 0.12 -11.32
C SER A 37 10.69 -0.11 -11.76
N PHE A 38 10.02 0.92 -12.28
CA PHE A 38 8.62 0.87 -12.71
C PHE A 38 8.46 0.81 -14.22
N GLU A 39 9.51 1.07 -15.01
CA GLU A 39 9.43 1.14 -16.48
C GLU A 39 8.96 -0.16 -17.15
N LYS A 40 9.19 -1.31 -16.50
CA LYS A 40 8.77 -2.62 -17.00
C LYS A 40 7.36 -3.01 -16.58
N ILE A 41 6.73 -2.23 -15.71
CA ILE A 41 5.36 -2.49 -15.27
C ILE A 41 4.45 -1.99 -16.38
N GLU A 42 3.64 -2.88 -16.94
CA GLU A 42 2.61 -2.51 -17.89
C GLU A 42 1.69 -1.44 -17.27
N THR A 43 1.24 -0.46 -18.04
CA THR A 43 0.27 0.53 -17.56
C THR A 43 -1.03 -0.14 -17.10
N LEU A 44 -1.53 0.22 -15.92
CA LEU A 44 -2.85 -0.21 -15.44
C LEU A 44 -3.92 0.44 -16.31
N ASP A 45 -4.80 -0.40 -16.85
CA ASP A 45 -5.81 0.03 -17.81
C ASP A 45 -7.12 -0.74 -17.57
N HIS A 46 -8.23 -0.01 -17.57
CA HIS A 46 -9.55 -0.56 -17.32
C HIS A 46 -9.99 -1.59 -18.38
N GLY A 47 -9.61 -1.41 -19.65
CA GLY A 47 -9.93 -2.31 -20.76
C GLY A 47 -9.09 -3.57 -20.81
N LYS A 48 -7.90 -3.59 -20.19
CA LYS A 48 -6.99 -4.74 -20.19
C LYS A 48 -7.22 -5.77 -19.09
N ASN A 49 -8.07 -5.46 -18.10
CA ASN A 49 -8.30 -6.32 -16.93
C ASN A 49 -6.99 -6.77 -16.23
N ASN A 50 -5.95 -5.92 -16.23
CA ASN A 50 -4.60 -6.31 -15.82
C ASN A 50 -4.30 -6.03 -14.33
N TRP A 51 -5.31 -5.73 -13.51
CA TRP A 51 -5.16 -5.40 -12.09
C TRP A 51 -4.34 -6.44 -11.30
N SER A 52 -4.61 -7.73 -11.50
CA SER A 52 -3.93 -8.80 -10.74
C SER A 52 -2.40 -8.75 -10.95
N ASN A 53 -1.98 -8.75 -12.22
CA ASN A 53 -0.57 -8.70 -12.60
C ASN A 53 0.08 -7.36 -12.23
N TRP A 54 -0.61 -6.26 -12.51
CA TRP A 54 -0.14 -4.91 -12.20
C TRP A 54 0.08 -4.72 -10.70
N SER A 55 -0.92 -5.08 -9.89
CA SER A 55 -0.87 -4.88 -8.44
C SER A 55 0.21 -5.75 -7.78
N PHE A 56 0.44 -6.95 -8.30
CA PHE A 56 1.54 -7.80 -7.88
C PHE A 56 2.89 -7.15 -8.19
N ALA A 57 3.09 -6.64 -9.42
CA ALA A 57 4.34 -6.02 -9.84
C ALA A 57 4.69 -4.76 -9.02
N ILE A 58 3.70 -3.89 -8.79
CA ILE A 58 3.88 -2.69 -7.95
C ILE A 58 4.28 -3.07 -6.52
N LYS A 59 3.56 -4.01 -5.90
CA LYS A 59 3.89 -4.50 -4.55
C LYS A 59 5.30 -5.07 -4.49
N LEU A 60 5.70 -5.85 -5.49
CA LEU A 60 7.02 -6.45 -5.56
C LEU A 60 8.12 -5.37 -5.57
N VAL A 61 8.00 -4.38 -6.45
CA VAL A 61 8.98 -3.28 -6.55
C VAL A 61 9.06 -2.48 -5.26
N LEU A 62 7.92 -2.12 -4.66
CA LEU A 62 7.89 -1.33 -3.43
C LEU A 62 8.44 -2.12 -2.22
N ASN A 63 8.22 -3.44 -2.17
CA ASN A 63 8.80 -4.30 -1.15
C ASN A 63 10.32 -4.43 -1.30
N GLN A 64 10.85 -4.48 -2.53
CA GLN A 64 12.31 -4.44 -2.77
C GLN A 64 12.95 -3.14 -2.27
N HIS A 65 12.18 -2.06 -2.20
CA HIS A 65 12.60 -0.77 -1.65
C HIS A 65 12.18 -0.56 -0.18
N LEU A 66 11.66 -1.60 0.48
CA LEU A 66 11.24 -1.58 1.90
C LEU A 66 10.14 -0.57 2.24
N ILE A 67 9.35 -0.14 1.25
CA ILE A 67 8.27 0.84 1.44
C ILE A 67 6.88 0.30 1.08
N GLY A 68 6.76 -0.99 0.75
CA GLY A 68 5.46 -1.60 0.44
C GLY A 68 4.43 -1.50 1.58
N GLY A 69 4.87 -1.35 2.83
CA GLY A 69 3.99 -1.16 3.98
C GLY A 69 3.12 0.10 3.91
N TYR A 70 3.52 1.13 3.16
CA TYR A 70 2.72 2.34 2.96
C TYR A 70 1.43 2.06 2.18
N LEU A 71 1.45 1.14 1.21
CA LEU A 71 0.26 0.80 0.42
C LEU A 71 -0.85 0.18 1.28
N MET A 72 -0.48 -0.51 2.35
CA MET A 72 -1.42 -1.22 3.22
C MET A 72 -1.71 -0.42 4.49
N GLY A 73 -1.24 0.82 4.60
CA GLY A 73 -1.37 1.64 5.81
C GLY A 73 -0.63 1.07 7.02
N ALA A 74 0.29 0.11 6.82
CA ALA A 74 1.02 -0.54 7.91
C ALA A 74 2.07 0.39 8.57
N ILE A 75 2.49 1.44 7.85
CA ILE A 75 3.40 2.46 8.36
C ILE A 75 2.57 3.70 8.71
N ALA A 76 2.26 3.87 9.99
CA ALA A 76 1.58 5.06 10.49
C ALA A 76 2.49 6.29 10.40
N ALA A 77 1.89 7.46 10.15
CA ALA A 77 2.61 8.73 10.19
C ALA A 77 3.10 9.01 11.62
N PRO A 78 4.40 9.32 11.81
CA PRO A 78 4.91 9.78 13.10
C PRO A 78 4.26 11.09 13.53
N ASP A 79 4.27 11.38 14.84
CA ASP A 79 3.80 12.67 15.34
C ASP A 79 4.76 13.79 14.87
N PRO A 80 4.28 14.83 14.18
CA PRO A 80 5.13 15.90 13.64
C PRO A 80 5.73 16.82 14.72
N LEU A 81 5.14 16.88 15.92
CA LEU A 81 5.66 17.66 17.05
C LEU A 81 6.72 16.89 17.83
N LEU A 82 6.58 15.57 17.94
CA LEU A 82 7.53 14.72 18.68
C LEU A 82 8.72 14.28 17.79
N GLU A 83 8.45 13.93 16.53
CA GLU A 83 9.42 13.30 15.61
C GLU A 83 9.39 13.96 14.22
N PRO A 84 9.69 15.26 14.09
CA PRO A 84 9.54 16.02 12.84
C PRO A 84 10.36 15.46 11.67
N GLY A 85 11.55 14.92 11.94
CA GLY A 85 12.41 14.30 10.92
C GLY A 85 11.79 13.02 10.34
N ALA A 86 11.27 12.15 11.21
CA ALA A 86 10.60 10.92 10.80
C ALA A 86 9.30 11.24 10.04
N PHE A 87 8.53 12.24 10.48
CA PHE A 87 7.33 12.70 9.79
C PHE A 87 7.64 13.23 8.38
N ASN A 88 8.71 14.02 8.21
CA ASN A 88 9.13 14.50 6.91
C ASN A 88 9.53 13.34 5.97
N ASN A 89 10.30 12.37 6.46
CA ASN A 89 10.67 11.19 5.69
C ASN A 89 9.45 10.35 5.30
N TRP A 90 8.51 10.17 6.23
CA TRP A 90 7.24 9.50 5.97
C TRP A 90 6.46 10.19 4.85
N THR A 91 6.34 11.52 4.93
CA THR A 91 5.63 12.35 3.94
C THR A 91 6.26 12.22 2.56
N LEU A 92 7.59 12.29 2.47
CA LEU A 92 8.32 12.15 1.20
C LEU A 92 8.15 10.76 0.59
N ASN A 93 8.23 9.70 1.40
CA ASN A 93 7.98 8.34 0.92
C ASN A 93 6.54 8.19 0.40
N ASN A 94 5.57 8.69 1.16
CA ASN A 94 4.16 8.66 0.79
C ASN A 94 3.89 9.37 -0.54
N ILE A 95 4.38 10.60 -0.72
CA ILE A 95 4.26 11.37 -1.98
C ILE A 95 4.94 10.64 -3.15
N THR A 96 6.11 10.06 -2.89
CA THR A 96 6.88 9.33 -3.91
C THR A 96 6.12 8.11 -4.41
N ILE A 97 5.44 7.37 -3.51
CA ILE A 97 4.61 6.24 -3.88
C ILE A 97 3.38 6.69 -4.67
N ILE A 98 2.67 7.73 -4.24
CA ILE A 98 1.52 8.27 -4.99
C ILE A 98 1.94 8.68 -6.40
N SER A 99 3.09 9.34 -6.52
CA SER A 99 3.66 9.75 -7.82
C SER A 99 4.01 8.54 -8.70
N ALA A 100 4.60 7.49 -8.11
CA ALA A 100 4.89 6.24 -8.83
C ALA A 100 3.61 5.55 -9.31
N LEU A 101 2.58 5.44 -8.45
CA LEU A 101 1.28 4.89 -8.83
C LEU A 101 0.69 5.68 -10.00
N CYS A 102 0.67 7.01 -9.92
CA CYS A 102 0.16 7.89 -10.97
C CYS A 102 0.91 7.71 -12.32
N SER A 103 2.21 7.45 -12.28
CA SER A 103 3.01 7.18 -13.48
C SER A 103 2.76 5.80 -14.11
N CYS A 104 2.16 4.87 -13.37
CA CYS A 104 1.92 3.49 -13.79
C CYS A 104 0.46 3.20 -14.16
N ILE A 105 -0.41 4.21 -14.18
CA ILE A 105 -1.82 4.09 -14.58
C ILE A 105 -2.06 4.86 -15.89
N ALA A 106 -3.12 4.48 -16.61
CA ALA A 106 -3.53 5.15 -17.84
C ALA A 106 -3.83 6.64 -17.59
N HIS A 107 -3.56 7.49 -18.58
CA HIS A 107 -3.68 8.95 -18.43
C HIS A 107 -5.11 9.36 -18.05
N GLU A 108 -6.10 8.71 -18.65
CA GLU A 108 -7.52 8.84 -18.35
C GLU A 108 -7.86 8.54 -16.90
N ASP A 109 -7.12 7.67 -16.22
CA ASP A 109 -7.36 7.25 -14.84
C ASP A 109 -6.56 8.06 -13.81
N GLN A 110 -5.62 8.92 -14.26
CA GLN A 110 -4.82 9.76 -13.35
C GLN A 110 -5.66 10.72 -12.51
N HIS A 111 -6.82 11.14 -13.01
CA HIS A 111 -7.75 12.00 -12.26
C HIS A 111 -8.26 11.34 -10.98
N LEU A 112 -8.26 10.00 -10.90
CA LEU A 112 -8.66 9.24 -9.71
C LEU A 112 -7.76 9.54 -8.51
N LEU A 113 -6.50 9.93 -8.75
CA LEU A 113 -5.51 10.18 -7.71
C LEU A 113 -5.27 11.66 -7.41
N LYS A 114 -5.94 12.58 -8.13
CA LYS A 114 -5.62 14.02 -8.12
C LYS A 114 -5.61 14.66 -6.73
N ASP A 115 -6.60 14.33 -5.91
CA ASP A 115 -6.81 14.94 -4.60
C ASP A 115 -6.42 13.99 -3.44
N ILE A 116 -5.80 12.85 -3.76
CA ILE A 116 -5.40 11.85 -2.77
C ILE A 116 -4.02 12.19 -2.22
N THR A 117 -3.92 12.27 -0.90
CA THR A 117 -2.70 12.64 -0.19
C THR A 117 -2.07 11.48 0.56
N ASN A 118 -2.68 10.29 0.57
CA ASN A 118 -2.19 9.10 1.24
C ASN A 118 -2.04 7.93 0.25
N ALA A 119 -0.90 7.23 0.30
CA ALA A 119 -0.60 6.12 -0.59
C ALA A 119 -1.53 4.91 -0.40
N ALA A 120 -2.00 4.66 0.83
CA ALA A 120 -2.98 3.62 1.10
C ALA A 120 -4.34 3.95 0.47
N ASP A 121 -4.79 5.21 0.62
CA ASP A 121 -6.04 5.67 0.00
C ASP A 121 -5.96 5.64 -1.53
N ALA A 122 -4.80 5.98 -2.10
CA ALA A 122 -4.54 5.91 -3.54
C ALA A 122 -4.63 4.46 -4.02
N TRP A 123 -4.00 3.54 -3.30
CA TRP A 123 -4.04 2.13 -3.57
C TRP A 123 -5.47 1.56 -3.52
N ASP A 124 -6.22 1.91 -2.48
CA ASP A 124 -7.59 1.43 -2.29
C ASP A 124 -8.54 2.00 -3.34
N THR A 125 -8.35 3.25 -3.75
CA THR A 125 -9.10 3.86 -4.86
C THR A 125 -8.91 3.06 -6.15
N LEU A 126 -7.66 2.79 -6.54
CA LEU A 126 -7.36 1.99 -7.74
C LEU A 126 -7.91 0.56 -7.61
N HIS A 127 -7.76 -0.06 -6.44
CA HIS A 127 -8.30 -1.38 -6.18
C HIS A 127 -9.82 -1.42 -6.34
N GLN A 128 -10.54 -0.42 -5.83
CA GLN A 128 -11.99 -0.36 -5.96
C GLN A 128 -12.43 -0.14 -7.41
N CYS A 129 -11.74 0.72 -8.17
CA CYS A 129 -12.05 0.97 -9.57
C CYS A 129 -11.82 -0.29 -10.42
N HIS A 130 -10.66 -0.92 -10.30
CA HIS A 130 -10.29 -2.04 -11.18
C HIS A 130 -10.79 -3.41 -10.71
N LYS A 131 -11.15 -3.59 -9.42
CA LYS A 131 -11.78 -4.84 -8.94
C LYS A 131 -13.27 -4.91 -9.28
N LYS A 132 -13.98 -3.78 -9.35
CA LYS A 132 -15.43 -3.74 -9.66
C LYS A 132 -15.75 -4.05 -11.12
N VAL A 133 -14.74 -4.28 -11.96
CA VAL A 133 -14.88 -4.68 -13.37
C VAL A 133 -15.40 -6.12 -13.51
N GLY A 134 -15.64 -6.87 -12.42
CA GLY A 134 -16.17 -8.24 -12.44
C GLY A 134 -17.20 -8.55 -13.54
N PRO A 135 -18.29 -7.78 -13.72
CA PRO A 135 -19.27 -8.05 -14.78
C PRO A 135 -18.82 -7.63 -16.19
N ILE A 136 -18.09 -6.52 -16.34
CA ILE A 136 -17.63 -6.03 -17.64
C ILE A 136 -16.46 -6.87 -18.15
N ALA A 137 -15.51 -7.22 -17.27
CA ALA A 137 -14.44 -8.17 -17.55
C ALA A 137 -15.04 -9.54 -17.91
N GLN A 138 -16.07 -10.00 -17.21
CA GLN A 138 -16.80 -11.21 -17.62
C GLN A 138 -17.42 -11.07 -19.02
N ILE A 139 -18.06 -9.95 -19.34
CA ILE A 139 -18.62 -9.72 -20.68
C ILE A 139 -17.51 -9.66 -21.74
N LEU A 140 -16.38 -9.02 -21.47
CA LEU A 140 -15.24 -8.94 -22.37
C LEU A 140 -14.60 -10.32 -22.58
N LEU A 141 -14.41 -11.10 -21.50
CA LEU A 141 -13.96 -12.49 -21.58
C LEU A 141 -14.93 -13.34 -22.40
N ILE A 142 -16.25 -13.19 -22.19
CA ILE A 142 -17.28 -13.87 -22.99
C ILE A 142 -17.18 -13.46 -24.47
N GLN A 143 -16.99 -12.17 -24.76
CA GLN A 143 -16.82 -11.68 -26.13
C GLN A 143 -15.54 -12.22 -26.77
N GLU A 144 -14.44 -12.31 -26.02
CA GLU A 144 -13.17 -12.88 -26.49
C GLU A 144 -13.28 -14.37 -26.79
N VAL A 145 -13.96 -15.13 -25.92
CA VAL A 145 -14.31 -16.54 -26.15
C VAL A 145 -15.12 -16.68 -27.44
N PHE A 146 -16.11 -15.83 -27.67
CA PHE A 146 -16.91 -15.87 -28.89
C PHE A 146 -16.19 -15.35 -30.14
N ALA A 147 -15.19 -14.48 -29.98
CA ALA A 147 -14.34 -14.01 -31.06
C ALA A 147 -13.34 -15.09 -31.51
N LYS A 148 -12.97 -16.03 -30.64
CA LYS A 148 -12.20 -17.22 -31.03
C LYS A 148 -13.07 -18.17 -31.85
N GLN A 149 -12.96 -18.08 -33.17
CA GLN A 149 -13.57 -19.06 -34.06
C GLN A 149 -12.74 -20.34 -34.11
N TYR A 150 -13.37 -21.49 -33.91
CA TYR A 150 -12.79 -22.78 -34.27
C TYR A 150 -12.67 -22.83 -35.80
N SER A 151 -11.46 -22.62 -36.31
CA SER A 151 -11.20 -22.81 -37.73
C SER A 151 -11.22 -24.30 -38.06
N HIS A 152 -11.87 -24.68 -39.18
CA HIS A 152 -11.94 -26.06 -39.63
C HIS A 152 -10.52 -26.53 -40.02
N GLY A 153 -9.82 -27.17 -39.09
CA GLY A 153 -8.44 -27.64 -39.26
C GLY A 153 -7.53 -27.45 -38.04
N GLN A 154 -7.91 -26.63 -37.05
CA GLN A 154 -7.15 -26.54 -35.79
C GLN A 154 -7.59 -27.63 -34.80
N HIS A 155 -6.61 -28.31 -34.19
CA HIS A 155 -6.87 -29.32 -33.17
C HIS A 155 -7.53 -28.66 -31.95
N PHE A 156 -8.68 -29.19 -31.51
CA PHE A 156 -9.45 -28.69 -30.36
C PHE A 156 -8.63 -28.52 -29.08
N SER A 157 -7.53 -29.27 -28.91
CA SER A 157 -6.67 -29.14 -27.72
C SER A 157 -5.86 -27.85 -27.69
N LEU A 158 -5.55 -27.26 -28.86
CA LEU A 158 -4.73 -26.06 -28.96
C LEU A 158 -5.55 -24.83 -28.56
N THR A 159 -6.77 -24.71 -29.09
CA THR A 159 -7.74 -23.67 -28.71
C THR A 159 -8.19 -23.77 -27.25
N ASN A 160 -8.31 -24.98 -26.68
CA ASN A 160 -8.60 -25.15 -25.24
C ASN A 160 -7.44 -24.74 -24.33
N SER A 161 -6.19 -24.94 -24.76
CA SER A 161 -5.03 -24.48 -23.98
C SER A 161 -4.99 -22.96 -23.90
N GLU A 162 -5.23 -22.28 -25.02
CA GLU A 162 -5.26 -20.81 -25.04
C GLU A 162 -6.49 -20.22 -24.34
N LEU A 163 -7.61 -20.95 -24.26
CA LEU A 163 -8.77 -20.56 -23.45
C LEU A 163 -8.50 -20.69 -21.95
N SER A 164 -7.65 -21.65 -21.56
CA SER A 164 -7.26 -21.85 -20.15
C SER A 164 -6.31 -20.77 -19.64
N GLU A 165 -5.65 -20.04 -20.54
CA GLU A 165 -4.77 -18.90 -20.18
C GLU A 165 -5.54 -17.59 -19.96
N LEU A 166 -6.84 -17.54 -20.30
CA LEU A 166 -7.70 -16.37 -20.12
C LEU A 166 -8.37 -16.29 -18.72
N VAL A 167 -8.24 -17.33 -17.90
CA VAL A 167 -8.86 -17.47 -16.57
C VAL A 167 -7.79 -17.66 -15.50
#